data_AF-A0A1F7IYC5-F1
#
_entry.id   AF-A0A1F7IYC5-F1
#
_cell.length_a   1.000
_cell.length_b   1.000
_cell.length_c   1.000
_cell.angle_alpha   90.00
_cell.angle_beta   90.00
_cell.angle_gamma   90.00
#
_symmetry.space_group_name_H-M   'P 1'
#
loop_
_entity.id
_entity.type
_entity.pdbx_description
1 polymer ?
#
loop_
_entity_poly.entity_id
_entity_poly.type
_entity_poly.pdbx_seq_one_letter_code
_entity_poly.pdbx_strand_id
1 'polypeptide(L)' 'MYYTELKNSYRKIYSVAPNDLGSHGFTFLYKLFTRPIKVMPFLYIIPLSLVGALILYLLRGGLVIRLVNVLQYGF' A
#
# COMPACT_ATOMS: atom_id res chain seq x y z
N MET A 1 19.94 7.28 26.25
CA MET A 1 20.32 5.91 26.64
C MET A 1 19.20 4.89 26.41
N TYR A 2 17.95 5.17 26.83
CA TYR A 2 16.79 4.26 26.69
C TYR A 2 16.49 3.75 25.27
N TYR A 3 16.68 4.60 24.25
CA TYR A 3 16.39 4.25 22.84
C TYR A 3 17.29 3.12 22.32
N THR A 4 18.55 3.08 22.76
CA THR A 4 19.55 2.10 22.33
C THR A 4 19.23 0.71 22.88
N GLU A 5 18.76 0.65 24.13
CA GLU A 5 18.35 -0.60 24.78
C GLU A 5 17.07 -1.17 24.16
N LEU A 6 16.09 -0.31 23.90
CA LEU A 6 14.88 -0.72 23.19
C LEU A 6 15.22 -1.32 21.82
N LYS A 7 16.05 -0.62 21.03
CA LYS A 7 16.48 -1.09 19.71
C LYS A 7 17.15 -2.46 19.76
N ASN A 8 17.98 -2.71 20.77
CA ASN A 8 18.65 -4.00 20.96
C ASN A 8 17.67 -5.11 21.34
N SER A 9 16.72 -4.84 22.23
CA SER A 9 15.67 -5.80 22.61
C SER A 9 14.74 -6.13 21.45
N TYR A 10 14.32 -5.12 20.66
CA TYR A 10 13.54 -5.34 19.43
C TYR A 10 14.29 -6.20 18.42
N ARG A 11 15.59 -5.96 18.19
CA ARG A 11 16.42 -6.75 17.27
C ARG A 11 16.62 -8.20 17.74
N LYS A 12 16.55 -8.44 19.06
CA LYS A 12 16.71 -9.78 19.66
C LYS A 12 15.42 -10.61 19.60
N ILE A 13 14.26 -9.94 19.71
CA ILE A 13 12.93 -10.58 19.73
C ILE A 13 12.36 -10.73 18.32
N TYR A 14 12.57 -9.71 17.46
CA TYR A 14 12.17 -9.73 16.06
C TYR A 14 13.40 -10.01 15.20
N SER A 15 13.78 -11.28 15.05
CA SER A 15 14.69 -11.75 14.00
C SER A 15 14.02 -11.78 12.62
N VAL A 16 13.01 -10.92 12.39
CA VAL A 16 12.40 -10.78 11.07
C VAL A 16 13.44 -10.09 10.21
N ALA A 17 14.05 -10.86 9.30
CA ALA A 17 15.01 -10.33 8.36
C ALA A 17 14.39 -9.08 7.68
N PRO A 18 15.17 -8.00 7.50
CA PRO A 18 14.68 -6.86 6.74
C PRO A 18 14.18 -7.39 5.40
N ASN A 19 13.00 -6.94 4.97
CA ASN A 19 12.41 -7.35 3.70
C ASN A 19 13.29 -6.78 2.57
N ASP A 20 14.32 -7.52 2.22
CA ASP A 20 15.34 -7.20 1.25
C ASP A 20 15.09 -8.04 0.01
N LEU A 21 14.85 -7.38 -1.12
CA LEU A 21 14.48 -8.02 -2.39
C LEU A 21 15.72 -8.55 -3.15
N GLY A 22 16.79 -8.91 -2.43
CA GLY A 22 18.03 -9.43 -2.99
C GLY A 22 18.90 -8.42 -3.76
N SER A 23 18.37 -7.25 -4.14
CA SER A 23 19.17 -6.17 -4.74
C SER A 23 18.95 -4.83 -4.03
N HIS A 24 20.02 -4.04 -3.93
CA HIS A 24 19.98 -2.74 -3.26
C HIS A 24 18.99 -1.77 -3.93
N GLY A 25 18.87 -1.82 -5.26
CA GLY A 25 17.94 -0.98 -6.03
C GLY A 25 16.47 -1.37 -5.81
N PHE A 26 16.13 -2.66 -5.91
CA PHE A 26 14.76 -3.12 -5.68
C PHE A 26 14.33 -2.95 -4.23
N THR A 27 15.23 -3.17 -3.26
CA THR A 27 14.95 -2.88 -1.85
C THR A 27 14.71 -1.39 -1.62
N PHE A 28 15.48 -0.51 -2.26
CA PHE A 28 15.28 0.93 -2.14
C PHE A 28 13.91 1.35 -2.69
N LEU A 29 13.56 0.94 -3.91
CA LEU A 29 12.26 1.21 -4.51
C LEU A 29 11.11 0.66 -3.64
N TYR A 30 11.23 -0.58 -3.19
CA TYR A 30 10.23 -1.19 -2.32
C TYR A 30 10.06 -0.41 -1.01
N LYS A 31 11.15 -0.05 -0.33
CA LYS A 31 11.08 0.74 0.91
C LYS A 31 10.56 2.15 0.66
N LEU A 32 10.82 2.73 -0.51
CA LEU A 32 10.32 4.05 -0.93
C LEU A 32 8.80 4.05 -1.10
N PHE A 33 8.24 3.06 -1.79
CA PHE A 33 6.79 2.96 -1.99
C PHE A 33 6.05 2.43 -0.75
N THR A 34 6.63 1.47 -0.04
CA THR A 34 5.94 0.85 1.11
C THR A 34 5.97 1.69 2.39
N ARG A 35 6.95 2.58 2.58
CA ARG A 35 6.96 3.50 3.73
C ARG A 35 5.71 4.37 3.83
N PRO A 36 5.34 5.16 2.81
CA PRO A 36 4.14 6.00 2.87
C PRO A 36 2.86 5.16 2.98
N ILE A 37 2.80 4.02 2.29
CA ILE A 37 1.65 3.11 2.33
C ILE A 37 1.46 2.48 3.71
N LYS A 38 2.54 2.16 4.44
CA LYS A 38 2.45 1.57 5.79
C LYS A 38 2.02 2.56 6.87
N VAL A 39 2.29 3.86 6.69
CA VAL A 39 1.94 4.88 7.69
C VAL A 39 0.49 5.33 7.53
N MET A 40 0.08 5.65 6.31
CA MET A 40 -1.29 6.09 6.01
C MET A 40 -1.70 5.59 4.62
N PRO A 41 -2.15 4.33 4.50
CA PRO A 41 -2.48 3.73 3.21
C PRO A 41 -3.61 4.50 2.51
N PHE A 42 -4.61 4.94 3.26
CA PHE A 42 -5.80 5.62 2.72
C PHE A 42 -5.49 6.95 2.02
N LEU A 43 -4.45 7.69 2.47
CA LEU A 43 -4.08 8.97 1.87
C LEU A 43 -3.69 8.82 0.38
N TYR A 44 -3.13 7.67 0.01
CA TYR A 44 -2.71 7.38 -1.37
C TYR A 44 -3.73 6.51 -2.10
N ILE A 45 -4.32 5.52 -1.43
CA ILE A 45 -5.28 4.59 -2.03
C ILE A 45 -6.54 5.33 -2.48
N ILE A 46 -7.07 6.25 -1.66
CA ILE A 46 -8.31 7.00 -2.01
C ILE A 46 -8.14 7.80 -3.30
N PRO A 47 -7.16 8.73 -3.43
CA PRO A 47 -7.01 9.48 -4.67
C PRO A 47 -6.65 8.59 -5.86
N LEU A 48 -5.82 7.55 -5.66
CA LEU A 48 -5.48 6.62 -6.74
C LEU A 48 -6.72 5.84 -7.22
N SER A 49 -7.60 5.43 -6.30
CA SER A 49 -8.85 4.74 -6.61
C SER A 49 -9.85 5.66 -7.33
N LEU A 50 -9.92 6.94 -6.94
CA LEU A 50 -10.76 7.94 -7.59
C LEU A 50 -10.32 8.16 -9.04
N VAL A 51 -9.02 8.36 -9.24
CA VAL A 51 -8.42 8.52 -10.57
C VAL A 51 -8.60 7.26 -11.41
N GLY A 52 -8.36 6.09 -10.82
CA GLY A 52 -8.57 4.80 -11.49
C GLY A 52 -10.02 4.59 -11.90
N ALA A 53 -10.97 4.89 -11.02
CA ALA A 53 -12.41 4.82 -11.32
C ALA A 53 -12.79 5.80 -12.44
N LEU A 54 -12.25 7.02 -12.42
CA LEU A 54 -12.48 8.02 -13.47
C LEU A 54 -11.95 7.54 -14.82
N ILE A 55 -10.75 6.97 -14.86
CA ILE A 55 -10.15 6.41 -16.09
C ILE A 55 -10.98 5.24 -16.60
N LEU A 56 -11.36 4.31 -15.73
CA LEU A 56 -12.19 3.16 -16.10
C LEU A 56 -13.56 3.61 -16.62
N TYR A 57 -14.14 4.64 -16.00
CA TYR A 57 -15.38 5.26 -16.45
C TYR A 57 -15.23 5.86 -17.86
N LEU A 58 -14.14 6.57 -18.13
CA LEU A 58 -13.86 7.15 -19.46
C LEU A 58 -13.60 6.09 -20.53
N LEU A 59 -12.90 5.00 -20.19
CA LEU A 59 -12.55 3.94 -21.14
C LEU A 59 -13.72 3.00 -21.45
N ARG A 60 -14.63 2.77 -20.50
CA ARG A 60 -15.65 1.72 -20.63
C ARG A 60 -16.85 1.95 -19.71
N GLY A 61 -17.39 3.17 -19.71
CA GLY A 61 -18.42 3.66 -18.77
C GLY A 61 -19.59 2.71 -18.51
N GLY A 62 -20.04 1.96 -19.52
CA GLY A 62 -21.14 1.00 -19.35
C GLY A 62 -20.85 -0.20 -18.43
N LEU A 63 -19.60 -0.69 -18.36
CA LEU A 63 -19.26 -1.85 -17.51
C LEU A 63 -18.97 -1.45 -16.06
N VAL A 64 -18.36 -0.28 -15.85
CA VAL A 64 -18.07 0.24 -14.51
C VAL A 64 -19.36 0.58 -13.78
N ILE A 65 -20.31 1.22 -14.46
CA ILE A 65 -21.64 1.52 -13.89
C ILE A 65 -22.37 0.22 -13.51
N ARG A 66 -22.28 -0.82 -14.34
CA ARG A 66 -22.89 -2.12 -14.04
C ARG A 66 -22.24 -2.82 -12.86
N LEU A 67 -20.90 -2.81 -12.76
CA LEU A 67 -20.18 -3.38 -11.61
C LEU A 67 -20.48 -2.63 -10.31
N VAL A 68 -20.50 -1.29 -10.35
CA VAL A 68 -20.85 -0.45 -9.20
C VAL A 68 -22.29 -0.71 -8.77
N ASN A 69 -23.24 -0.78 -9.72
CA ASN A 69 -24.62 -1.10 -9.39
C ASN A 69 -24.77 -2.49 -8.77
N VAL A 70 -24.03 -3.50 -9.26
CA VAL A 70 -24.04 -4.83 -8.64
C VAL A 70 -23.41 -4.81 -7.25
N LEU A 71 -22.35 -4.05 -7.01
CA LEU A 71 -21.76 -3.92 -5.68
C LEU A 71 -22.64 -3.13 -4.70
N GLN A 72 -23.33 -2.09 -5.18
CA GLN A 72 -24.12 -1.18 -4.34
C GLN A 72 -25.54 -1.68 -4.09
N TYR A 73 -26.14 -2.40 -5.05
CA TYR A 73 -27.54 -2.85 -5.00
C TYR A 73 -27.69 -4.37 -5.12
N GLY A 74 -26.59 -5.13 -5.19
CA GLY A 74 -26.61 -6.59 -5.29
C GLY A 74 -26.51 -7.33 -3.96
N PHE A 75 -26.65 -6.63 -2.83
CA PHE A 75 -26.91 -7.21 -1.51
C PHE A 75 -28.29 -6.76 -1.02
#